data_AF-A0A3A6TUA9-F1
#
_entry.id   AF-A0A3A6TUA9-F1
#
_cell.length_a   1.000
_cell.length_b   1.000
_cell.length_c   1.000
_cell.angle_alpha   90.00
_cell.angle_beta   90.00
_cell.angle_gamma   90.00
#
_symmetry.space_group_name_H-M   'P 1'
#
loop_
_entity.id
_entity.type
_entity.pdbx_description
1 polymer ?
#
loop_
_entity_poly.entity_id
_entity_poly.type
_entity_poly.pdbx_seq_one_letter_code
_entity_poly.pdbx_strand_id
1 'polypeptide(L)'
;MESTGVYWKSIYLSLVTTGIKTQVVNARHVKNVPGRKTDVIDSQWLASLGHYGLVRSSFVPAPQQEQLRLLTRRRDKQKKELSNEKNRLHKTLDDAGIRLGGFISDINGKSGQILVGCSA
;
A
#
# COMPACT_ATOMS: atom_id res chain seq x y z
N MET A 1 -17.53 9.70 -2.95
CA MET A 1 -17.06 8.70 -1.95
C MET A 1 -15.70 9.09 -1.42
N GLU A 2 -15.43 8.79 -0.14
CA GLU A 2 -14.11 9.01 0.46
C GLU A 2 -13.13 7.90 0.06
N SER A 3 -11.89 8.26 -0.27
CA SER A 3 -10.83 7.32 -0.64
C SER A 3 -10.15 6.67 0.59
N THR A 4 -10.93 6.10 1.51
CA THR A 4 -10.40 5.42 2.70
C THR A 4 -10.31 3.92 2.43
N GLY A 5 -9.10 3.36 2.40
CA GLY A 5 -8.87 1.93 2.12
C GLY A 5 -9.06 1.53 0.65
N VAL A 6 -9.27 0.22 0.40
CA VAL A 6 -9.40 -0.37 -0.95
C VAL A 6 -10.87 -0.47 -1.39
N TYR A 7 -11.81 -0.43 -0.44
CA TYR A 7 -13.22 -0.73 -0.67
C TYR A 7 -13.92 0.20 -1.66
N TRP A 8 -13.51 1.48 -1.74
CA TRP A 8 -14.11 2.44 -2.66
C TRP A 8 -13.98 2.04 -4.14
N LYS A 9 -12.98 1.22 -4.50
CA LYS A 9 -12.70 0.85 -5.89
C LYS A 9 -13.81 0.02 -6.52
N SER A 10 -14.33 -0.98 -5.81
CA SER A 10 -15.38 -1.86 -6.33
C SER A 10 -16.68 -1.09 -6.56
N ILE A 11 -17.04 -0.24 -5.61
CA ILE A 11 -18.24 0.61 -5.71
C ILE A 11 -18.07 1.64 -6.82
N TYR A 12 -16.91 2.31 -6.90
CA TYR A 12 -16.62 3.26 -7.98
C TYR A 12 -16.75 2.60 -9.35
N LEU A 13 -16.16 1.42 -9.56
CA LEU A 13 -16.25 0.68 -10.81
C LEU A 13 -17.69 0.30 -11.14
N SER A 14 -18.46 -0.20 -10.16
CA SER A 14 -19.87 -0.57 -10.35
C SER A 14 -20.70 0.63 -10.80
N LEU A 15 -20.56 1.78 -10.13
CA LEU A 15 -21.30 2.99 -10.44
C LEU A 15 -20.91 3.62 -11.78
N VAL A 16 -19.62 3.62 -12.14
CA VAL A 16 -19.17 4.09 -13.47
C VAL A 16 -19.72 3.18 -14.57
N THR A 17 -19.74 1.87 -14.35
CA THR A 17 -20.24 0.88 -15.33
C THR A 17 -21.74 1.04 -15.59
N THR A 18 -22.51 1.49 -14.59
CA THR A 18 -23.94 1.80 -14.74
C THR A 18 -24.21 3.21 -15.31
N GLY A 19 -23.16 3.96 -15.67
CA GLY A 19 -23.27 5.31 -16.23
C GLY A 19 -23.49 6.42 -15.20
N ILE A 20 -23.36 6.12 -13.91
CA ILE A 20 -23.50 7.11 -12.85
C ILE A 20 -22.21 7.93 -12.75
N LYS A 21 -22.34 9.26 -12.89
CA LYS A 21 -21.22 10.18 -12.71
C LYS A 21 -20.76 10.13 -11.24
N THR A 22 -19.60 9.54 -11.00
CA THR A 22 -19.06 9.38 -9.66
C THR A 22 -17.75 10.14 -9.47
N GLN A 23 -17.59 10.66 -8.26
CA GLN A 23 -16.38 11.35 -7.83
C GLN A 23 -15.83 10.69 -6.56
N VAL A 24 -14.52 10.48 -6.56
CA VAL A 24 -13.76 10.03 -5.40
C VAL A 24 -13.10 11.26 -4.81
N VAL A 25 -13.17 11.45 -3.49
CA VAL A 25 -12.65 12.64 -2.81
C VAL A 25 -11.64 12.20 -1.75
N ASN A 26 -10.58 13.00 -1.58
CA ASN A 26 -9.57 12.74 -0.56
C ASN A 26 -10.13 13.05 0.84
N ALA A 27 -10.08 12.05 1.71
CA ALA A 27 -10.37 12.13 3.14
C ALA A 27 -9.82 13.39 3.83
N ARG A 28 -8.58 13.76 3.51
CA ARG A 28 -7.88 14.90 4.12
C ARG A 28 -8.53 16.23 3.77
N HIS A 29 -9.17 16.35 2.62
CA HIS A 29 -9.80 17.59 2.18
C HIS A 29 -11.22 17.77 2.76
N VAL A 30 -11.79 16.71 3.31
CA VAL A 30 -13.14 16.71 3.91
C VAL A 30 -13.10 16.57 5.43
N LYS A 31 -11.89 16.41 6.00
CA LYS A 31 -11.68 16.33 7.45
C LYS A 31 -11.86 17.72 8.07
N ASN A 32 -12.99 17.91 8.72
CA ASN A 32 -13.18 18.84 9.84
C ASN A 32 -14.53 18.54 10.49
N VAL A 33 -14.55 17.78 11.60
CA VAL A 33 -15.28 18.08 12.86
C VAL A 33 -14.80 17.08 13.94
N PRO A 34 -14.33 17.51 15.13
CA PRO A 34 -14.16 16.63 16.28
C PRO A 34 -15.53 16.23 16.88
N GLY A 35 -15.81 14.93 17.01
CA GLY A 35 -17.04 14.40 17.60
C GLY A 35 -17.37 12.97 17.14
N ARG A 36 -18.31 12.28 17.82
CA ARG A 36 -18.83 10.96 17.41
C ARG A 36 -19.62 11.10 16.10
N LYS A 37 -18.93 10.94 14.97
CA LYS A 37 -19.52 10.91 13.64
C LYS A 37 -19.87 9.47 13.27
N THR A 38 -21.11 9.24 12.82
CA THR A 38 -21.54 7.95 12.28
C THR A 38 -21.38 7.97 10.76
N ASP A 39 -21.09 6.81 10.14
CA ASP A 39 -20.89 6.71 8.68
C ASP A 39 -22.04 7.31 7.85
N VAL A 40 -23.26 7.32 8.40
CA VAL A 40 -24.45 7.94 7.81
C VAL A 40 -24.33 9.47 7.76
N ILE A 41 -23.96 10.10 8.89
CA ILE A 41 -23.80 11.56 9.00
C ILE A 41 -22.61 12.01 8.13
N ASP A 42 -21.53 11.23 8.08
CA ASP A 42 -20.39 11.46 7.19
C ASP A 42 -20.79 11.46 5.72
N SER A 43 -21.58 10.48 5.31
CA SER A 43 -22.04 10.33 3.93
C SER A 43 -22.97 11.47 3.52
N GLN A 44 -23.90 11.88 4.39
CA GLN A 44 -24.78 13.03 4.16
C GLN A 44 -23.98 14.34 4.02
N TRP A 45 -23.02 14.57 4.93
CA TRP A 45 -22.14 15.73 4.87
C TRP A 45 -21.32 15.79 3.57
N LEU A 46 -20.71 14.66 3.20
CA LEU A 46 -19.97 14.51 1.94
C LEU A 46 -20.86 14.78 0.71
N ALA A 47 -22.11 14.30 0.72
CA ALA A 47 -23.06 14.53 -0.35
C ALA A 47 -23.43 16.02 -0.47
N SER A 48 -23.68 16.71 0.65
CA SER A 48 -23.93 18.15 0.68
C SER A 48 -22.75 18.95 0.12
N LEU A 49 -21.52 18.64 0.55
CA LEU A 49 -20.32 19.30 0.00
C LEU A 49 -20.15 19.03 -1.50
N GLY A 50 -20.48 17.82 -1.95
CA GLY A 50 -20.52 17.44 -3.36
C GLY A 50 -21.52 18.28 -4.16
N HIS A 51 -22.73 18.46 -3.63
CA HIS A 51 -23.79 19.23 -4.26
C HIS A 51 -23.41 20.71 -4.44
N TYR A 52 -22.80 21.32 -3.43
CA TYR A 52 -22.32 22.70 -3.49
C TYR A 52 -21.02 22.88 -4.29
N GLY A 53 -20.44 21.80 -4.84
CA GLY A 53 -19.18 21.87 -5.59
C GLY A 53 -17.96 22.19 -4.73
N LEU A 54 -18.07 22.03 -3.40
CA LEU A 54 -17.02 22.33 -2.43
C LEU A 54 -15.98 21.21 -2.28
N VAL A 55 -16.10 20.13 -3.06
CA VAL A 55 -15.16 19.00 -3.07
C VAL A 55 -14.36 18.93 -4.35
N ARG A 56 -13.06 18.69 -4.21
CA ARG A 56 -12.16 18.41 -5.32
C ARG A 56 -12.09 16.90 -5.57
N SER A 57 -12.41 16.49 -6.80
CA SER A 57 -12.21 15.09 -7.20
C SER A 57 -10.73 14.71 -7.13
N SER A 58 -10.47 13.57 -6.51
CA SER A 58 -9.21 12.86 -6.55
C SER A 58 -8.96 12.31 -7.94
N PHE A 59 -7.68 12.20 -8.30
CA PHE A 59 -7.25 11.49 -9.49
C PHE A 59 -7.50 9.99 -9.33
N VAL A 60 -8.31 9.43 -10.23
CA VAL A 60 -8.47 7.98 -10.38
C VAL A 60 -7.67 7.54 -11.61
N PRO A 61 -6.66 6.67 -11.46
CA PRO A 61 -5.85 6.20 -12.59
C PRO A 61 -6.70 5.40 -13.58
N ALA A 62 -6.35 5.47 -14.86
CA ALA A 62 -6.92 4.56 -15.86
C ALA A 62 -6.55 3.10 -15.53
N PRO A 63 -7.32 2.09 -16.01
CA PRO A 63 -7.10 0.69 -15.65
C PRO A 63 -5.67 0.19 -15.87
N GLN A 64 -5.05 0.56 -16.99
CA GLN A 64 -3.66 0.20 -17.32
C GLN A 64 -2.66 0.81 -16.33
N GLN A 65 -2.85 2.08 -15.95
CA GLN A 65 -2.00 2.76 -14.98
C GLN A 65 -2.18 2.17 -13.57
N GLU A 66 -3.40 1.77 -13.22
CA GLU A 66 -3.68 1.11 -11.96
C GLU A 66 -2.99 -0.25 -11.87
N GLN A 67 -3.09 -1.08 -12.91
CA GLN A 67 -2.43 -2.38 -12.99
C GLN A 67 -0.92 -2.25 -12.82
N LEU A 68 -0.28 -1.32 -13.54
CA LEU A 68 1.14 -1.06 -13.41
C LEU A 68 1.52 -0.66 -11.98
N ARG A 69 0.75 0.26 -11.37
CA ARG A 69 0.97 0.68 -9.97
C ARG A 69 0.85 -0.47 -8.98
N LEU A 70 -0.09 -1.39 -9.18
CA LEU A 70 -0.25 -2.57 -8.35
C LEU A 70 0.98 -3.49 -8.45
N LEU A 71 1.46 -3.75 -9.67
CA LEU A 71 2.65 -4.57 -9.91
C LEU A 71 3.91 -3.96 -9.28
N THR A 72 4.15 -2.66 -9.50
CA THR A 72 5.31 -1.98 -8.92
C THR A 72 5.27 -2.01 -7.39
N ARG A 73 4.13 -1.69 -6.77
CA ARG A 73 3.97 -1.76 -5.31
C ARG A 73 4.16 -3.16 -4.76
N ARG A 74 3.68 -4.19 -5.47
CA ARG A 74 3.88 -5.59 -5.07
C ARG A 74 5.35 -5.97 -5.12
N ARG A 75 6.06 -5.59 -6.19
CA ARG A 75 7.51 -5.80 -6.32
C ARG A 75 8.27 -5.11 -5.19
N ASP A 76 7.94 -3.87 -4.87
CA ASP A 76 8.61 -3.14 -3.78
C ASP A 76 8.36 -3.79 -2.42
N LYS A 77 7.14 -4.27 -2.17
CA LYS A 77 6.80 -5.03 -0.97
C LYS A 77 7.64 -6.31 -0.86
N GLN A 78 7.70 -7.09 -1.94
CA GLN A 78 8.50 -8.32 -1.98
C GLN A 78 9.99 -8.05 -1.78
N LYS A 79 10.54 -6.99 -2.38
CA LYS A 79 11.93 -6.58 -2.16
C LYS A 79 12.19 -6.24 -0.68
N LYS A 80 11.26 -5.54 -0.04
CA LYS A 80 11.36 -5.19 1.39
C LYS A 80 11.27 -6.43 2.28
N GLU A 81 10.36 -7.34 1.98
CA GLU A 81 10.24 -8.63 2.68
C GLU A 81 11.53 -9.44 2.55
N LEU A 82 12.08 -9.57 1.34
CA LEU A 82 13.37 -10.23 1.12
C LEU A 82 14.49 -9.58 1.94
N SER A 83 14.59 -8.25 1.95
CA SER A 83 15.60 -7.55 2.76
C SER A 83 15.41 -7.80 4.26
N ASN A 84 14.17 -7.88 4.74
CA ASN A 84 13.88 -8.17 6.13
C ASN A 84 14.28 -9.60 6.50
N GLU A 85 13.97 -10.58 5.65
CA GLU A 85 14.36 -11.97 5.87
C GLU A 85 15.88 -12.16 5.85
N LYS A 86 16.58 -11.47 4.95
CA LYS A 86 18.05 -11.41 4.97
C LYS A 86 18.56 -10.92 6.33
N ASN A 87 18.04 -9.78 6.81
CA ASN A 87 18.45 -9.21 8.10
C ASN A 87 18.13 -10.14 9.28
N ARG A 88 17.05 -10.93 9.20
CA ARG A 88 16.73 -11.95 10.22
C ARG A 88 17.75 -13.08 10.20
N LEU A 89 18.10 -13.60 9.02
CA LEU A 89 19.14 -14.61 8.87
C LEU A 89 20.49 -14.15 9.46
N HIS A 90 20.88 -12.89 9.17
CA HIS A 90 22.08 -12.29 9.77
C HIS A 90 22.06 -12.35 11.30
N LYS A 91 20.95 -11.93 11.92
CA LYS A 91 20.81 -11.97 13.38
C LYS A 91 20.86 -13.38 13.93
N THR A 92 20.19 -14.33 13.30
CA THR A 92 20.21 -15.74 13.73
C THR A 92 21.60 -16.34 13.67
N LEU A 93 22.39 -16.01 12.64
CA LEU A 93 23.79 -16.46 12.54
C LEU A 93 24.66 -15.83 13.63
N ASP A 94 24.51 -14.52 13.88
CA ASP A 94 25.24 -13.84 14.94
C ASP A 94 24.90 -14.40 16.34
N ASP A 95 23.61 -14.69 16.60
CA ASP A 95 23.14 -15.32 17.85
C ASP A 95 23.73 -16.73 18.03
N ALA A 96 23.94 -17.46 16.94
CA ALA A 96 24.61 -18.78 16.92
C ALA A 96 26.15 -18.69 17.01
N GLY A 97 26.73 -17.48 17.09
CA GLY A 97 28.16 -17.24 17.17
C GLY A 97 28.88 -17.19 15.81
N ILE A 98 28.15 -17.23 14.69
CA ILE A 98 28.68 -17.23 13.33
C ILE A 98 28.65 -15.79 12.76
N ARG A 99 29.69 -14.99 13.08
CA ARG A 99 29.78 -13.59 12.64
C ARG A 99 30.33 -13.42 11.22
N LEU A 100 29.52 -13.70 10.21
CA LEU A 100 29.94 -13.57 8.80
C LEU A 100 29.99 -12.12 8.31
N GLY A 101 29.29 -11.18 8.97
CA GLY A 101 29.17 -9.79 8.50
C GLY A 101 30.48 -9.00 8.45
N GLY A 102 31.52 -9.46 9.16
CA GLY A 102 32.87 -8.87 9.10
C GLY A 102 33.79 -9.52 8.07
N PHE A 103 33.42 -10.66 7.49
CA PHE A 103 34.28 -11.46 6.62
C PHE A 103 33.85 -11.47 5.16
N ILE A 104 32.55 -11.33 4.88
CA ILE A 104 32.02 -11.34 3.52
C ILE A 104 31.15 -10.13 3.23
N SER A 105 31.30 -9.58 2.03
CA SER A 105 30.59 -8.38 1.58
C SER A 105 29.10 -8.62 1.30
N ASP A 106 28.70 -9.86 0.95
CA ASP A 106 27.30 -10.26 0.82
C ASP A 106 27.12 -11.71 1.31
N ILE A 107 26.46 -11.86 2.46
CA ILE A 107 26.14 -13.17 3.07
C ILE A 107 25.17 -13.97 2.18
N ASN A 108 24.38 -13.29 1.34
CA ASN A 108 23.47 -13.94 0.41
C ASN A 108 24.08 -14.15 -0.99
N GLY A 109 25.33 -13.73 -1.18
CA GLY A 109 26.10 -14.01 -2.39
C GLY A 109 26.53 -15.47 -2.45
N LYS A 110 27.06 -15.90 -3.61
CA LYS A 110 27.49 -17.30 -3.83
C LYS A 110 28.40 -17.82 -2.72
N SER A 111 29.41 -17.04 -2.33
CA SER A 111 30.36 -17.45 -1.28
C SER A 111 29.70 -17.59 0.09
N GLY A 112 28.77 -16.70 0.44
CA GLY A 112 28.04 -16.77 1.70
C GLY A 112 27.08 -17.96 1.77
N GLN A 113 26.36 -18.25 0.67
CA GLN A 113 25.49 -19.42 0.58
C GLN A 113 26.25 -20.74 0.72
N ILE A 114 27.43 -20.85 0.10
CA ILE A 114 28.33 -22.00 0.25
C ILE A 114 28.77 -22.16 1.71
N LEU A 115 29.22 -21.08 2.36
CA LEU A 115 29.69 -21.10 3.75
C LEU A 115 28.58 -21.48 4.75
N VAL A 116 27.35 -21.05 4.50
CA VAL A 116 26.18 -21.39 5.34
C VAL A 116 25.66 -22.81 5.03
N GLY A 117 26.19 -23.50 4.02
CA GLY A 117 25.74 -24.83 3.61
C GLY A 117 24.37 -24.83 2.90
N CYS A 118 23.86 -23.66 2.53
CA CYS A 118 22.62 -23.51 1.79
C CYS A 118 22.94 -23.64 0.29
N SER A 119 23.19 -24.87 -0.15
CA SER A 119 23.34 -25.18 -1.58
C SER A 119 21.93 -25.27 -2.17
N ALA A 120 21.63 -24.43 -3.18
CA ALA A 120 20.45 -24.60 -4.01
C ALA A 120 20.59 -25.84 -4.92
#